data_AF-A0A1V4MYE6-F1
#
_entry.id   AF-A0A1V4MYE6-F1
#
_cell.length_a   1.000
_cell.length_b   1.000
_cell.length_c   1.000
_cell.angle_alpha   90.00
_cell.angle_beta   90.00
_cell.angle_gamma   90.00
#
_symmetry.space_group_name_H-M   'P 1'
#
loop_
_entity.id
_entity.type
_entity.pdbx_description
1 polymer ?
#
loop_
_entity_poly.entity_id
_entity_poly.type
_entity_poly.pdbx_seq_one_letter_code
_entity_poly.pdbx_strand_id
1 'polypeptide(L)'
;MLFALLAMVCMARPVSSIPRLADIWEENQYIFPFVEDVPASLLFDGVTGLIVAGVPTGDLAMTLYLLGDSPDGPEVLASGPYQGEYNFAKSFAYWIPDEELLEITFQMPFSARYAGASYQWLGSELIPVEWLSGDPSMDALMNIDSLLAIGEVAEAADELAMMFYPGHYYSQGEMTMKFLRSAHEHGLEEFRTGDPEGAVELFEEAEEAVEWLAIRYPWYRAYEDSSGFSEADISNYSTIGEFTMIANDYGFFLEQSGDYEKAIDVLYGVLTLDPGRMVAYLNLADALWELGEYHNAVDQYLVYKQMMEALNLEQDIPARVDQRVLNYSGPQ
;
A
#
# COMPACT_ATOMS: atom_id res chain seq x y z
N MET A 1 -2.01 46.03 -5.68
CA MET A 1 -2.88 46.38 -6.83
C MET A 1 -2.38 47.67 -7.49
N LEU A 2 -2.18 47.63 -8.82
CA LEU A 2 -1.90 48.74 -9.74
C LEU A 2 -0.45 49.23 -10.00
N PHE A 3 0.60 48.51 -9.60
CA PHE A 3 1.98 48.83 -10.03
C PHE A 3 2.79 47.65 -10.62
N ALA A 4 2.25 46.43 -10.62
CA ALA A 4 2.91 45.25 -11.22
C ALA A 4 2.38 44.87 -12.61
N LEU A 5 1.25 45.43 -13.06
CA LEU A 5 0.65 45.13 -14.36
C LEU A 5 1.18 45.99 -15.52
N LEU A 6 2.21 46.82 -15.30
CA LEU A 6 2.73 47.78 -16.27
C LEU A 6 4.26 47.68 -16.43
N ALA A 7 4.76 46.46 -16.61
CA ALA A 7 6.08 46.22 -17.24
C ALA A 7 6.27 44.79 -17.79
N MET A 8 5.22 43.98 -17.97
CA MET A 8 5.33 42.78 -18.83
C MET A 8 5.23 43.21 -20.30
N VAL A 9 6.23 43.97 -20.77
CA VAL A 9 6.63 43.82 -22.18
C VAL A 9 7.46 42.55 -22.20
N CYS A 10 6.80 41.40 -22.04
CA CYS A 10 7.41 40.13 -22.41
C CYS A 10 7.80 40.29 -23.87
N MET A 11 9.09 40.30 -24.17
CA MET A 11 9.54 40.05 -25.53
C MET A 11 9.27 38.58 -25.79
N ALA A 12 7.99 38.24 -25.98
CA ALA A 12 7.59 36.94 -26.46
C ALA A 12 8.34 36.71 -27.78
N ARG A 13 8.95 35.54 -27.92
CA ARG A 13 9.69 35.19 -29.14
C ARG A 13 9.14 33.89 -29.70
N PRO A 14 9.03 33.75 -31.02
CA PRO A 14 8.59 32.50 -31.59
C PRO A 14 9.59 31.39 -31.22
N VAL A 15 9.11 30.16 -31.02
CA VAL A 15 9.95 28.99 -30.77
C VAL A 15 11.07 28.83 -31.81
N SER A 16 10.79 29.17 -33.07
CA SER A 16 11.76 29.17 -34.19
C SER A 16 12.97 30.09 -34.00
N SER A 17 12.92 31.03 -33.06
CA SER A 17 14.06 31.90 -32.72
C SER A 17 15.12 31.21 -31.86
N ILE A 18 14.84 30.02 -31.32
CA ILE A 18 15.73 29.23 -30.47
C ILE A 18 15.95 27.87 -31.17
N PRO A 19 17.04 27.71 -31.97
CA PRO A 19 17.19 26.57 -32.89
C PRO A 19 16.98 25.20 -32.22
N ARG A 20 17.61 24.96 -31.07
CA ARG A 20 17.50 23.67 -30.39
C ARG A 20 16.12 23.40 -29.78
N LEU A 21 15.39 24.45 -29.39
CA LEU A 21 14.01 24.32 -28.95
C LEU A 21 13.10 24.06 -30.16
N ALA A 22 13.37 24.69 -31.30
CA ALA A 22 12.64 24.47 -32.54
C ALA A 22 12.79 23.02 -33.03
N ASP A 23 14.01 22.45 -33.00
CA ASP A 23 14.25 21.04 -33.35
C ASP A 23 13.43 20.10 -32.44
N ILE A 24 13.52 20.32 -31.12
CA ILE A 24 12.76 19.56 -30.11
C ILE A 24 11.24 19.68 -30.34
N TRP A 25 10.78 20.89 -30.70
CA TRP A 25 9.38 21.18 -31.00
C TRP A 25 8.88 20.41 -32.23
N GLU A 26 9.64 20.44 -33.33
CA GLU A 26 9.31 19.71 -34.57
C GLU A 26 9.31 18.19 -34.37
N GLU A 27 10.22 17.68 -33.54
CA GLU A 27 10.31 16.25 -33.22
C GLU A 27 9.30 15.77 -32.18
N ASN A 28 8.50 16.68 -31.58
CA ASN A 28 7.61 16.40 -30.44
C ASN A 28 8.32 15.69 -29.27
N GLN A 29 9.58 16.01 -29.05
CA GLN A 29 10.34 15.51 -27.90
C GLN A 29 10.30 16.55 -26.78
N TYR A 30 10.33 16.13 -25.52
CA TYR A 30 10.46 17.05 -24.38
C TYR A 30 9.50 18.26 -24.39
N ILE A 31 8.29 18.06 -24.90
CA ILE A 31 7.16 18.99 -24.84
C ILE A 31 6.10 18.35 -23.96
N PHE A 32 5.28 19.18 -23.31
CA PHE A 32 4.33 18.83 -22.25
C PHE A 32 5.05 18.68 -20.91
N PRO A 33 4.46 19.19 -19.82
CA PRO A 33 3.02 19.34 -19.56
C PRO A 33 2.41 20.68 -20.03
N PHE A 34 1.08 20.70 -20.20
CA PHE A 34 0.30 21.94 -20.08
C PHE A 34 0.29 22.37 -18.62
N VAL A 35 0.34 23.68 -18.35
CA VAL A 35 0.23 24.17 -16.99
C VAL A 35 -1.25 24.21 -16.60
N GLU A 36 -1.59 23.45 -15.56
CA GLU A 36 -2.94 23.42 -14.98
C GLU A 36 -3.12 24.57 -13.97
N ASP A 37 -4.38 24.88 -13.65
CA ASP A 37 -4.78 25.90 -12.67
C ASP A 37 -4.25 27.33 -12.89
N VAL A 38 -3.89 27.65 -14.15
CA VAL A 38 -3.42 28.98 -14.52
C VAL A 38 -4.55 30.02 -14.39
N PRO A 39 -4.41 31.05 -13.55
CA PRO A 39 -5.41 32.10 -13.43
C PRO A 39 -5.47 32.93 -14.71
N ALA A 40 -6.68 33.31 -15.13
CA ALA A 40 -6.91 34.11 -16.33
C ALA A 40 -6.14 35.45 -16.35
N SER A 41 -5.75 35.97 -15.19
CA SER A 41 -4.92 37.18 -15.08
C SER A 41 -3.49 37.01 -15.56
N LEU A 42 -2.99 35.77 -15.67
CA LEU A 42 -1.66 35.46 -16.22
C LEU A 42 -1.70 35.15 -17.71
N LEU A 43 -2.89 34.99 -18.29
CA LEU A 43 -3.10 34.84 -19.72
C LEU A 43 -3.30 36.23 -20.34
N PHE A 44 -2.60 36.53 -21.43
CA PHE A 44 -2.67 37.81 -22.15
C PHE A 44 -3.11 37.60 -23.60
N ASP A 45 -3.46 38.69 -24.29
CA ASP A 45 -4.22 38.71 -25.55
C ASP A 45 -3.81 37.63 -26.57
N GLY A 46 -4.67 36.63 -26.72
CA GLY A 46 -4.51 35.52 -27.67
C GLY A 46 -3.92 34.24 -27.07
N VAL A 47 -3.26 34.30 -25.91
CA VAL A 47 -2.73 33.11 -25.24
C VAL A 47 -3.85 32.35 -24.52
N THR A 48 -4.10 31.11 -24.92
CA THR A 48 -5.18 30.27 -24.38
C THR A 48 -4.74 29.30 -23.30
N GLY A 49 -3.42 29.12 -23.14
CA GLY A 49 -2.85 28.25 -22.14
C GLY A 49 -1.33 28.37 -22.10
N LEU A 50 -0.72 27.71 -21.11
CA LEU A 50 0.73 27.67 -20.96
C LEU A 50 1.23 26.23 -21.15
N ILE A 51 2.39 26.10 -21.78
CA ILE A 51 3.06 24.82 -22.06
C ILE A 51 4.49 24.91 -21.54
N VAL A 52 4.97 23.83 -20.96
CA VAL A 52 6.39 23.69 -20.60
C VAL A 52 7.11 22.84 -21.66
N ALA A 53 8.27 23.33 -22.10
CA ALA A 53 9.20 22.58 -22.94
C ALA A 53 10.60 22.57 -22.33
N GLY A 54 11.34 21.48 -22.52
CA GLY A 54 12.69 21.31 -21.98
C GLY A 54 13.73 21.12 -23.08
N VAL A 55 14.85 21.84 -22.99
CA VAL A 55 16.04 21.58 -23.81
C VAL A 55 17.14 20.99 -22.93
N PRO A 56 17.47 19.69 -23.06
CA PRO A 56 18.54 19.07 -22.29
C PRO A 56 19.88 19.79 -22.49
N THR A 57 20.53 20.14 -21.38
CA THR A 57 21.86 20.76 -21.32
C THR A 57 22.91 19.86 -20.70
N GLY A 58 22.50 18.72 -20.13
CA GLY A 58 23.34 17.66 -19.58
C GLY A 58 22.46 16.48 -19.12
N ASP A 59 23.05 15.46 -18.50
CA ASP A 59 22.32 14.23 -18.14
C ASP A 59 21.20 14.44 -17.11
N LEU A 60 21.38 15.39 -16.19
CA LEU A 60 20.41 15.76 -15.14
C LEU A 60 20.15 17.28 -15.14
N ALA A 61 20.20 17.90 -16.32
CA ALA A 61 20.00 19.33 -16.44
C ALA A 61 19.36 19.71 -17.76
N MET A 62 18.47 20.71 -17.72
CA MET A 62 17.89 21.31 -18.91
C MET A 62 17.64 22.80 -18.72
N THR A 63 17.42 23.49 -19.84
CA THR A 63 16.73 24.77 -19.81
C THR A 63 15.24 24.51 -20.03
N LEU A 64 14.42 24.92 -19.08
CA LEU A 64 12.96 24.93 -19.22
C LEU A 64 12.52 26.22 -19.90
N TYR A 65 11.51 26.10 -20.75
CA TYR A 65 10.85 27.19 -21.44
C TYR A 65 9.37 27.15 -21.09
N LEU A 66 8.84 28.27 -20.61
CA LEU A 66 7.43 28.51 -20.49
C LEU A 66 6.93 29.14 -21.79
N LEU A 67 5.99 28.48 -22.44
CA LEU A 67 5.43 28.87 -23.73
C LEU A 67 3.97 29.27 -23.56
N GLY A 68 3.54 30.33 -24.24
CA GLY A 68 2.13 30.66 -24.41
C GLY A 68 1.60 29.99 -25.67
N ASP A 69 0.50 29.24 -25.55
CA ASP A 69 -0.22 28.69 -26.70
C ASP A 69 -1.05 29.79 -27.35
N SER A 70 -0.70 30.18 -28.59
CA SER A 70 -1.31 31.31 -29.30
C SER A 70 -1.76 30.91 -30.73
N PRO A 71 -2.69 31.65 -31.35
CA PRO A 71 -3.18 31.38 -32.70
C PRO A 71 -2.08 31.34 -33.78
N ASP A 72 -1.01 32.11 -33.60
CA ASP A 72 0.11 32.21 -34.55
C ASP A 72 1.23 31.20 -34.24
N GLY A 73 1.01 30.33 -33.25
CA GLY A 73 1.95 29.32 -32.76
C GLY A 73 2.45 29.60 -31.34
N PRO A 74 3.19 28.66 -30.73
CA PRO A 74 3.72 28.82 -29.39
C PRO A 74 4.76 29.95 -29.31
N GLU A 75 4.63 30.79 -28.29
CA GLU A 75 5.58 31.87 -28.02
C GLU A 75 6.33 31.64 -26.72
N VAL A 76 7.66 31.79 -26.74
CA VAL A 76 8.51 31.69 -25.56
C VAL A 76 8.31 32.92 -24.68
N LEU A 77 7.83 32.70 -23.46
CA LEU A 77 7.51 33.74 -22.49
C LEU A 77 8.62 33.92 -21.47
N ALA A 78 9.13 32.81 -20.96
CA ALA A 78 10.21 32.79 -19.99
C ALA A 78 11.06 31.52 -20.12
N SER A 79 12.26 31.56 -19.55
CA SER A 79 13.08 30.37 -19.39
C SER A 79 13.83 30.36 -18.07
N GLY A 80 14.23 29.18 -17.65
CA GLY A 80 15.01 28.98 -16.42
C GLY A 80 15.76 27.65 -16.42
N PRO A 81 16.72 27.49 -15.50
CA PRO A 81 17.44 26.24 -15.36
C PRO A 81 16.56 25.20 -14.65
N TYR A 82 16.74 23.92 -14.99
CA TYR A 82 16.29 22.79 -14.20
C TYR A 82 17.46 21.86 -13.91
N GLN A 83 17.53 21.34 -12.69
CA GLN A 83 18.49 20.34 -12.25
C GLN A 83 17.75 19.19 -11.57
N GLY A 84 17.93 17.98 -12.07
CA GLY A 84 17.25 16.80 -11.55
C GLY A 84 16.99 15.76 -12.62
N GLU A 85 16.48 14.61 -12.19
CA GLU A 85 15.95 13.60 -13.11
C GLU A 85 14.69 14.14 -13.80
N TYR A 86 14.39 13.67 -15.01
CA TYR A 86 13.21 14.11 -15.73
C TYR A 86 12.65 13.01 -16.63
N ASN A 87 11.33 13.03 -16.80
CA ASN A 87 10.60 12.11 -17.65
C ASN A 87 9.40 12.85 -18.26
N PHE A 88 9.60 13.43 -19.45
CA PHE A 88 8.55 14.20 -20.11
C PHE A 88 7.31 13.37 -20.46
N ALA A 89 7.45 12.04 -20.63
CA ALA A 89 6.31 11.16 -20.84
C ALA A 89 5.37 11.08 -19.62
N LYS A 90 5.84 11.52 -18.44
CA LYS A 90 5.05 11.59 -17.22
C LYS A 90 5.42 12.82 -16.40
N SER A 91 5.10 13.94 -16.99
CA SER A 91 5.38 15.26 -16.47
C SER A 91 4.09 15.99 -16.16
N PHE A 92 4.13 16.86 -15.16
CA PHE A 92 2.99 17.65 -14.71
C PHE A 92 3.46 19.07 -14.40
N ALA A 93 2.62 20.06 -14.68
CA ALA A 93 2.89 21.43 -14.29
C ALA A 93 1.61 22.08 -13.78
N TYR A 94 1.75 22.79 -12.68
CA TYR A 94 0.66 23.43 -11.98
C TYR A 94 1.04 24.86 -11.66
N TRP A 95 0.09 25.77 -11.81
CA TRP A 95 0.18 27.04 -11.13
C TRP A 95 -0.39 26.89 -9.72
N ILE A 96 0.41 27.13 -8.69
CA ILE A 96 0.01 27.08 -7.28
C ILE A 96 -0.52 28.46 -6.89
N PRO A 97 -1.84 28.69 -6.82
CA PRO A 97 -2.39 30.05 -6.77
C PRO A 97 -2.06 30.79 -5.47
N ASP A 98 -2.06 30.08 -4.35
CA ASP A 98 -1.82 30.67 -3.02
C ASP A 98 -0.36 31.09 -2.81
N GLU A 99 0.57 30.46 -3.55
CA GLU A 99 2.00 30.73 -3.47
C GLU A 99 2.51 31.58 -4.63
N GLU A 100 1.69 31.78 -5.67
CA GLU A 100 2.05 32.43 -6.93
C GLU A 100 3.29 31.77 -7.61
N LEU A 101 3.38 30.43 -7.54
CA LEU A 101 4.48 29.66 -8.09
C LEU A 101 4.03 28.77 -9.26
N LEU A 102 4.92 28.57 -10.22
CA LEU A 102 4.82 27.51 -11.22
C LEU A 102 5.58 26.29 -10.70
N GLU A 103 4.87 25.19 -10.45
CA GLU A 103 5.48 23.90 -10.13
C GLU A 103 5.56 23.02 -11.37
N ILE A 104 6.69 22.35 -11.56
CA ILE A 104 6.92 21.39 -12.64
C ILE A 104 7.51 20.13 -12.02
N THR A 105 6.85 18.99 -12.22
CA THR A 105 7.27 17.69 -11.70
C THR A 105 7.35 16.64 -12.78
N PHE A 106 8.21 15.65 -12.56
CA PHE A 106 8.47 14.51 -13.42
C PHE A 106 8.43 13.24 -12.58
N GLN A 107 7.53 12.31 -12.90
CA GLN A 107 7.50 10.99 -12.26
C GLN A 107 8.37 9.99 -13.03
N MET A 108 9.20 9.24 -12.31
CA MET A 108 10.14 8.29 -12.89
C MET A 108 9.44 6.99 -13.32
N PRO A 109 9.88 6.34 -14.42
CA PRO A 109 9.26 5.12 -14.91
C PRO A 109 9.21 4.00 -13.86
N PHE A 110 8.07 3.31 -13.79
CA PHE A 110 7.86 2.15 -12.91
C PHE A 110 8.05 2.43 -11.40
N SER A 111 7.89 3.68 -10.97
CA SER A 111 8.05 4.08 -9.57
C SER A 111 7.17 5.27 -9.23
N ALA A 112 6.93 5.48 -7.95
CA ALA A 112 6.29 6.70 -7.45
C ALA A 112 7.30 7.86 -7.32
N ARG A 113 8.60 7.57 -7.45
CA ARG A 113 9.67 8.56 -7.39
C ARG A 113 9.39 9.72 -8.33
N TYR A 114 9.57 10.93 -7.83
CA TYR A 114 9.45 12.15 -8.61
C TYR A 114 10.64 13.08 -8.37
N ALA A 115 10.87 13.94 -9.36
CA ALA A 115 11.77 15.08 -9.26
C ALA A 115 11.09 16.29 -9.92
N GLY A 116 11.42 17.49 -9.49
CA GLY A 116 10.75 18.69 -9.96
C GLY A 116 11.36 19.96 -9.41
N ALA A 117 10.68 21.07 -9.67
CA ALA A 117 11.02 22.36 -9.07
C ALA A 117 9.82 23.30 -9.09
N SER A 118 9.78 24.20 -8.12
CA SER A 118 8.89 25.35 -8.12
C SER A 118 9.65 26.59 -8.57
N TYR A 119 8.97 27.47 -9.31
CA TYR A 119 9.55 28.66 -9.92
C TYR A 119 8.70 29.88 -9.63
N GLN A 120 9.38 30.97 -9.32
CA GLN A 120 8.78 32.29 -9.48
C GLN A 120 8.92 32.71 -10.95
N TRP A 121 7.81 33.09 -11.58
CA TRP A 121 7.83 33.64 -12.93
C TRP A 121 7.93 35.17 -12.88
N LEU A 122 9.09 35.70 -13.30
CA LEU A 122 9.36 37.15 -13.30
C LEU A 122 9.82 37.62 -14.67
N GLY A 123 8.94 38.30 -15.40
CA GLY A 123 9.23 38.76 -16.76
C GLY A 123 9.57 37.60 -17.69
N SER A 124 10.80 37.57 -18.20
CA SER A 124 11.29 36.49 -19.08
C SER A 124 12.08 35.40 -18.37
N GLU A 125 12.08 35.37 -17.04
CA GLU A 125 12.84 34.41 -16.25
C GLU A 125 11.93 33.53 -15.40
N LEU A 126 12.26 32.23 -15.36
CA LEU A 126 11.79 31.29 -14.36
C LEU A 126 12.90 31.14 -13.32
N ILE A 127 12.67 31.70 -12.13
CA ILE A 127 13.65 31.73 -11.04
C ILE A 127 13.33 30.54 -10.12
N PRO A 128 14.24 29.54 -9.98
CA PRO A 128 14.00 28.41 -9.09
C PRO A 128 13.82 28.88 -7.64
N VAL A 129 12.78 28.38 -6.99
CA VAL A 129 12.49 28.61 -5.56
C VAL A 129 12.87 27.38 -4.76
N GLU A 130 12.42 26.20 -5.20
CA GLU A 130 12.70 24.92 -4.56
C GLU A 130 12.97 23.83 -5.60
N TRP A 131 13.90 22.92 -5.27
CA TRP A 131 14.11 21.67 -6.00
C TRP A 131 13.37 20.55 -5.28
N LEU A 132 12.45 19.90 -5.98
CA LEU A 132 11.56 18.88 -5.43
C LEU A 132 12.09 17.50 -5.77
N SER A 133 12.07 16.58 -4.81
CA SER A 133 12.29 15.15 -5.06
C SER A 133 11.72 14.33 -3.92
N GLY A 134 11.17 13.17 -4.24
CA GLY A 134 10.66 12.26 -3.23
C GLY A 134 10.23 10.93 -3.83
N ASP A 135 9.89 9.98 -2.96
CA ASP A 135 9.30 8.71 -3.35
C ASP A 135 8.21 8.33 -2.33
N PRO A 136 6.97 8.79 -2.53
CA PRO A 136 5.91 8.65 -1.52
C PRO A 136 5.56 7.18 -1.25
N SER A 137 5.75 6.28 -2.21
CA SER A 137 5.56 4.84 -1.98
C SER A 137 6.68 4.24 -1.14
N MET A 138 7.92 4.72 -1.29
CA MET A 138 9.02 4.32 -0.40
C MET A 138 8.81 4.86 1.02
N ASP A 139 8.35 6.10 1.14
CA ASP A 139 8.04 6.71 2.44
C ASP A 139 6.89 5.96 3.14
N ALA A 140 5.83 5.62 2.39
CA ALA A 140 4.72 4.80 2.89
C ALA A 140 5.20 3.43 3.40
N LEU A 141 6.11 2.75 2.70
CA LEU A 141 6.69 1.48 3.19
C LEU A 141 7.39 1.64 4.54
N MET A 142 8.14 2.72 4.72
CA MET A 142 8.84 3.00 5.98
C MET A 142 7.84 3.31 7.12
N ASN A 143 6.74 3.99 6.79
CA ASN A 143 5.67 4.26 7.75
C ASN A 143 4.95 2.97 8.15
N ILE A 144 4.58 2.12 7.19
CA ILE A 144 3.98 0.79 7.43
C ILE A 144 4.85 -0.01 8.40
N ASP A 145 6.16 -0.11 8.13
CA ASP A 145 7.08 -0.84 9.02
C ASP A 145 7.13 -0.26 10.44
N SER A 146 7.00 1.06 10.57
CA SER A 146 7.02 1.74 11.87
C SER A 146 5.72 1.58 12.63
N LEU A 147 4.57 1.60 11.94
CA LEU A 147 3.23 1.46 12.50
C LEU A 147 2.97 0.02 12.96
N LEU A 148 3.31 -0.97 12.11
CA LEU A 148 3.21 -2.39 12.45
C LEU A 148 4.12 -2.75 13.65
N ALA A 149 5.25 -2.08 13.83
CA ALA A 149 6.13 -2.33 14.97
C ALA A 149 5.54 -1.90 16.33
N ILE A 150 4.44 -1.13 16.33
CA ILE A 150 3.77 -0.65 17.54
C ILE A 150 2.29 -1.05 17.61
N GLY A 151 1.82 -1.89 16.68
CA GLY A 151 0.46 -2.43 16.68
C GLY A 151 -0.61 -1.53 16.08
N GLU A 152 -0.24 -0.42 15.42
CA GLU A 152 -1.17 0.46 14.70
C GLU A 152 -1.47 -0.15 13.31
N VAL A 153 -2.22 -1.25 13.30
CA VAL A 153 -2.45 -2.09 12.11
C VAL A 153 -3.39 -1.41 11.11
N ALA A 154 -4.47 -0.79 11.58
CA ALA A 154 -5.37 0.02 10.74
C ALA A 154 -4.63 1.16 10.01
N GLU A 155 -3.82 1.94 10.71
CA GLU A 155 -3.06 3.06 10.12
C GLU A 155 -2.04 2.55 9.08
N ALA A 156 -1.43 1.39 9.34
CA ALA A 156 -0.56 0.76 8.36
C ALA A 156 -1.33 0.32 7.10
N ALA A 157 -2.57 -0.15 7.27
CA ALA A 157 -3.45 -0.52 6.15
C ALA A 157 -3.80 0.71 5.29
N ASP A 158 -4.07 1.85 5.92
CA ASP A 158 -4.32 3.12 5.23
C ASP A 158 -3.12 3.59 4.41
N GLU A 159 -1.90 3.52 4.95
CA GLU A 159 -0.66 3.82 4.22
C GLU A 159 -0.50 2.89 3.00
N LEU A 160 -0.79 1.59 3.17
CA LEU A 160 -0.72 0.61 2.09
C LEU A 160 -1.74 0.91 0.97
N ALA A 161 -2.98 1.26 1.34
CA ALA A 161 -4.04 1.57 0.40
C ALA A 161 -3.74 2.79 -0.49
N MET A 162 -2.91 3.71 0.00
CA MET A 162 -2.52 4.94 -0.71
C MET A 162 -1.25 4.78 -1.56
N MET A 163 -0.61 3.61 -1.57
CA MET A 163 0.63 3.38 -2.31
C MET A 163 0.43 3.39 -3.83
N PHE A 164 1.34 4.06 -4.53
CA PHE A 164 1.45 4.00 -5.98
C PHE A 164 2.42 2.88 -6.42
N TYR A 165 2.08 2.21 -7.53
CA TYR A 165 2.90 1.12 -8.11
C TYR A 165 3.27 0.00 -7.13
N PRO A 166 2.35 -0.50 -6.28
CA PRO A 166 2.69 -1.42 -5.20
C PRO A 166 3.55 -2.63 -5.63
N GLY A 167 3.27 -3.21 -6.80
CA GLY A 167 4.03 -4.35 -7.36
C GLY A 167 5.50 -4.06 -7.73
N HIS A 168 5.98 -2.83 -7.59
CA HIS A 168 7.39 -2.45 -7.76
C HIS A 168 8.12 -2.21 -6.43
N TYR A 169 7.39 -2.18 -5.31
CA TYR A 169 7.91 -1.79 -4.01
C TYR A 169 7.99 -2.95 -3.01
N TYR A 170 7.08 -3.92 -3.09
CA TYR A 170 7.06 -5.05 -2.16
C TYR A 170 6.55 -6.33 -2.81
N SER A 171 6.87 -7.47 -2.19
CA SER A 171 6.23 -8.75 -2.47
C SER A 171 4.92 -8.86 -1.69
N GLN A 172 3.85 -9.30 -2.36
CA GLN A 172 2.54 -9.50 -1.73
C GLN A 172 2.62 -10.51 -0.59
N GLY A 173 3.38 -11.60 -0.75
CA GLY A 173 3.60 -12.58 0.31
C GLY A 173 4.34 -12.00 1.51
N GLU A 174 5.36 -11.17 1.28
CA GLU A 174 6.08 -10.48 2.35
C GLU A 174 5.16 -9.53 3.12
N MET A 175 4.42 -8.67 2.40
CA MET A 175 3.55 -7.67 3.02
C MET A 175 2.42 -8.33 3.81
N THR A 176 1.79 -9.38 3.26
CA THR A 176 0.79 -10.18 3.98
C THR A 176 1.34 -10.67 5.32
N MET A 177 2.55 -11.22 5.32
CA MET A 177 3.15 -11.74 6.56
C MET A 177 3.57 -10.63 7.53
N LYS A 178 3.88 -9.42 7.07
CA LYS A 178 4.15 -8.28 7.98
C LYS A 178 2.88 -7.92 8.78
N PHE A 179 1.74 -7.77 8.10
CA PHE A 179 0.46 -7.49 8.76
C PHE A 179 0.04 -8.62 9.70
N LEU A 180 0.07 -9.88 9.24
CA LEU A 180 -0.32 -11.03 10.07
C LEU A 180 0.58 -11.21 11.30
N ARG A 181 1.88 -10.94 11.19
CA ARG A 181 2.80 -11.00 12.35
C ARG A 181 2.54 -9.88 13.35
N SER A 182 2.31 -8.66 12.87
CA SER A 182 1.95 -7.52 13.73
C SER A 182 0.66 -7.79 14.51
N ALA A 183 -0.41 -8.19 13.81
CA ALA A 183 -1.68 -8.54 14.43
C ALA A 183 -1.52 -9.70 15.43
N HIS A 184 -0.70 -10.70 15.11
CA HIS A 184 -0.44 -11.82 16.03
C HIS A 184 0.32 -11.38 17.28
N GLU A 185 1.39 -10.62 17.13
CA GLU A 185 2.23 -10.16 18.26
C GLU A 185 1.42 -9.31 19.23
N HIS A 186 0.75 -8.28 18.72
CA HIS A 186 -0.03 -7.36 19.54
C HIS A 186 -1.37 -7.96 19.99
N GLY A 187 -2.00 -8.83 19.20
CA GLY A 187 -3.19 -9.57 19.63
C GLY A 187 -2.90 -10.53 20.78
N LEU A 188 -1.71 -11.15 20.80
CA LEU A 188 -1.27 -11.92 21.98
C LEU A 188 -1.08 -11.04 23.22
N GLU A 189 -0.70 -9.77 23.06
CA GLU A 189 -0.59 -8.81 24.17
C GLU A 189 -1.97 -8.43 24.70
N GLU A 190 -2.89 -8.02 23.81
CA GLU A 190 -4.29 -7.70 24.17
C GLU A 190 -4.96 -8.87 24.90
N PHE A 191 -4.86 -10.07 24.33
CA PHE A 191 -5.42 -11.27 24.94
C PHE A 191 -4.84 -11.54 26.35
N ARG A 192 -3.54 -11.35 26.55
CA ARG A 192 -2.90 -11.52 27.88
C ARG A 192 -3.39 -10.51 28.90
N THR A 193 -3.87 -9.35 28.47
CA THR A 193 -4.50 -8.36 29.35
C THR A 193 -5.98 -8.62 29.60
N GLY A 194 -6.54 -9.64 28.93
CA GLY A 194 -7.92 -10.09 29.09
C GLY A 194 -8.88 -9.50 28.05
N ASP A 195 -8.36 -9.06 26.90
CA ASP A 195 -9.13 -8.48 25.80
C ASP A 195 -9.05 -9.36 24.53
N PRO A 196 -9.88 -10.42 24.44
CA PRO A 196 -9.94 -11.25 23.24
C PRO A 196 -10.59 -10.52 22.06
N GLU A 197 -11.52 -9.58 22.30
CA GLU A 197 -12.13 -8.77 21.25
C GLU A 197 -11.11 -7.86 20.56
N GLY A 198 -10.27 -7.14 21.31
CA GLY A 198 -9.19 -6.33 20.76
C GLY A 198 -8.15 -7.16 20.01
N ALA A 199 -7.87 -8.39 20.47
CA ALA A 199 -7.02 -9.31 19.74
C ALA A 199 -7.61 -9.72 18.38
N VAL A 200 -8.93 -9.91 18.30
CA VAL A 200 -9.65 -10.19 17.04
C VAL A 200 -9.63 -8.97 16.12
N GLU A 201 -9.87 -7.76 16.65
CA GLU A 201 -9.90 -6.51 15.90
C GLU A 201 -8.61 -6.29 15.09
N LEU A 202 -7.44 -6.52 15.69
CA LEU A 202 -6.14 -6.42 15.00
C LEU A 202 -6.03 -7.38 13.79
N PHE A 203 -6.63 -8.57 13.86
CA PHE A 203 -6.65 -9.51 12.73
C PHE A 203 -7.64 -9.08 11.65
N GLU A 204 -8.75 -8.45 12.01
CA GLU A 204 -9.70 -7.90 11.04
C GLU A 204 -9.10 -6.70 10.29
N GLU A 205 -8.39 -5.82 10.98
CA GLU A 205 -7.62 -4.73 10.36
C GLU A 205 -6.53 -5.26 9.42
N ALA A 206 -5.80 -6.30 9.82
CA ALA A 206 -4.85 -6.97 8.95
C ALA A 206 -5.52 -7.63 7.74
N GLU A 207 -6.73 -8.18 7.90
CA GLU A 207 -7.50 -8.76 6.81
C GLU A 207 -7.91 -7.70 5.79
N GLU A 208 -8.36 -6.51 6.23
CA GLU A 208 -8.67 -5.38 5.34
C GLU A 208 -7.45 -4.97 4.49
N ALA A 209 -6.26 -4.90 5.08
CA ALA A 209 -5.03 -4.61 4.34
C ALA A 209 -4.72 -5.68 3.27
N VAL A 210 -4.97 -6.95 3.62
CA VAL A 210 -4.65 -8.11 2.78
C VAL A 210 -5.65 -8.30 1.64
N GLU A 211 -6.92 -7.88 1.79
CA GLU A 211 -7.89 -7.88 0.70
C GLU A 211 -7.42 -7.03 -0.49
N TRP A 212 -6.76 -5.89 -0.23
CA TRP A 212 -6.17 -5.05 -1.28
C TRP A 212 -5.02 -5.72 -2.04
N LEU A 213 -4.39 -6.74 -1.46
CA LEU A 213 -3.32 -7.51 -2.08
C LEU A 213 -3.83 -8.57 -3.08
N ALA A 214 -5.13 -8.54 -3.42
CA ALA A 214 -5.79 -9.43 -4.36
C ALA A 214 -5.88 -10.90 -3.92
N ILE A 215 -5.87 -11.15 -2.60
CA ILE A 215 -6.23 -12.47 -2.07
C ILE A 215 -7.75 -12.60 -2.17
N ARG A 216 -8.22 -13.52 -3.03
CA ARG A 216 -9.65 -13.68 -3.38
C ARG A 216 -10.50 -14.30 -2.25
N TYR A 217 -9.85 -14.89 -1.27
CA TYR A 217 -10.47 -15.57 -0.13
C TYR A 217 -9.88 -14.97 1.16
N PRO A 218 -10.58 -15.11 2.31
CA PRO A 218 -9.96 -14.82 3.60
C PRO A 218 -8.58 -15.48 3.66
N TRP A 219 -7.58 -14.79 4.21
CA TRP A 219 -6.19 -15.21 4.11
C TRP A 219 -5.97 -16.64 4.62
N TYR A 220 -6.68 -17.04 5.68
CA TYR A 220 -6.65 -18.39 6.26
C TYR A 220 -7.34 -19.49 5.40
N ARG A 221 -8.02 -19.12 4.32
CA ARG A 221 -8.59 -20.00 3.27
C ARG A 221 -7.95 -19.80 1.90
N ALA A 222 -6.89 -18.99 1.79
CA ALA A 222 -6.32 -18.60 0.50
C ALA A 222 -5.69 -19.76 -0.29
N TYR A 223 -5.37 -20.87 0.37
CA TYR A 223 -4.69 -22.02 -0.22
C TYR A 223 -5.53 -23.29 -0.07
N GLU A 224 -5.62 -24.07 -1.15
CA GLU A 224 -6.43 -25.29 -1.18
C GLU A 224 -5.84 -26.42 -0.31
N ASP A 225 -4.51 -26.50 -0.26
CA ASP A 225 -3.76 -27.47 0.53
C ASP A 225 -2.30 -27.01 0.77
N SER A 226 -1.51 -27.85 1.44
CA SER A 226 -0.08 -27.59 1.69
C SER A 226 0.76 -27.39 0.42
N SER A 227 0.38 -28.02 -0.71
CA SER A 227 1.08 -27.85 -1.99
C SER A 227 0.77 -26.49 -2.58
N GLY A 228 -0.50 -26.08 -2.55
CA GLY A 228 -0.93 -24.74 -2.96
C GLY A 228 -0.23 -23.63 -2.17
N PHE A 229 -0.05 -23.80 -0.86
CA PHE A 229 0.76 -22.88 -0.06
C PHE A 229 2.22 -22.85 -0.52
N SER A 230 2.83 -24.03 -0.72
CA SER A 230 4.25 -24.17 -1.07
C SER A 230 4.60 -23.60 -2.46
N GLU A 231 3.63 -23.50 -3.36
CA GLU A 231 3.81 -22.92 -4.70
C GLU A 231 3.56 -21.39 -4.73
N ALA A 232 2.95 -20.83 -3.68
CA ALA A 232 2.60 -19.42 -3.59
C ALA A 232 3.79 -18.54 -3.17
N ASP A 233 3.75 -17.25 -3.54
CA ASP A 233 4.78 -16.25 -3.21
C ASP A 233 5.04 -16.14 -1.69
N ILE A 234 3.99 -16.32 -0.86
CA ILE A 234 4.09 -16.27 0.60
C ILE A 234 5.09 -17.29 1.17
N SER A 235 5.30 -18.42 0.50
CA SER A 235 6.23 -19.47 0.94
C SER A 235 7.69 -19.03 0.94
N ASN A 236 8.02 -17.94 0.24
CA ASN A 236 9.33 -17.30 0.31
C ASN A 236 9.58 -16.56 1.63
N TYR A 237 8.51 -16.24 2.38
CA TYR A 237 8.55 -15.36 3.56
C TYR A 237 7.98 -16.00 4.83
N SER A 238 7.30 -17.14 4.71
CA SER A 238 6.73 -17.89 5.83
C SER A 238 6.76 -19.39 5.59
N THR A 239 6.76 -20.15 6.68
CA THR A 239 6.51 -21.60 6.63
C THR A 239 5.03 -21.89 6.81
N ILE A 240 4.57 -23.08 6.39
CA ILE A 240 3.21 -23.55 6.70
C ILE A 240 2.98 -23.50 8.21
N GLY A 241 3.94 -23.97 9.01
CA GLY A 241 3.78 -24.04 10.47
C GLY A 241 3.69 -22.69 11.17
N GLU A 242 4.35 -21.65 10.65
CA GLU A 242 4.19 -20.28 11.16
C GLU A 242 2.83 -19.70 10.76
N PHE A 243 2.47 -19.83 9.47
CA PHE A 243 1.20 -19.33 8.96
C PHE A 243 0.00 -19.96 9.67
N THR A 244 0.01 -21.29 9.84
CA THR A 244 -1.06 -22.01 10.54
C THR A 244 -1.01 -21.81 12.05
N MET A 245 0.14 -21.47 12.65
CA MET A 245 0.20 -21.04 14.05
C MET A 245 -0.53 -19.72 14.25
N ILE A 246 -0.26 -18.72 13.39
CA ILE A 246 -0.92 -17.42 13.46
C ILE A 246 -2.44 -17.59 13.27
N ALA A 247 -2.86 -18.34 12.25
CA ALA A 247 -4.28 -18.64 12.03
C ALA A 247 -4.92 -19.43 13.18
N ASN A 248 -4.22 -20.39 13.79
CA ASN A 248 -4.72 -21.12 14.95
C ASN A 248 -4.99 -20.20 16.14
N ASP A 249 -4.10 -19.24 16.38
CA ASP A 249 -4.23 -18.31 17.50
C ASP A 249 -5.34 -17.28 17.23
N TYR A 250 -5.49 -16.83 15.98
CA TYR A 250 -6.67 -16.05 15.58
C TYR A 250 -7.98 -16.82 15.80
N GLY A 251 -8.05 -18.09 15.39
CA GLY A 251 -9.20 -18.95 15.66
C GLY A 251 -9.48 -19.15 17.15
N PHE A 252 -8.44 -19.19 17.98
CA PHE A 252 -8.59 -19.21 19.44
C PHE A 252 -9.13 -17.89 19.98
N PHE A 253 -8.64 -16.73 19.52
CA PHE A 253 -9.16 -15.43 19.95
C PHE A 253 -10.63 -15.25 19.60
N LEU A 254 -11.03 -15.67 18.39
CA LEU A 254 -12.43 -15.69 17.96
C LEU A 254 -13.31 -16.56 18.85
N GLU A 255 -12.83 -17.74 19.26
CA GLU A 255 -13.58 -18.58 20.20
C GLU A 255 -13.69 -17.92 21.59
N GLN A 256 -12.62 -17.30 22.07
CA GLN A 256 -12.63 -16.61 23.36
C GLN A 256 -13.49 -15.33 23.35
N SER A 257 -13.66 -14.66 22.20
CA SER A 257 -14.59 -13.53 22.02
C SER A 257 -16.03 -13.96 21.73
N GLY A 258 -16.27 -15.26 21.49
CA GLY A 258 -17.59 -15.84 21.26
C GLY A 258 -18.04 -15.90 19.79
N ASP A 259 -17.18 -15.57 18.82
CA ASP A 259 -17.44 -15.80 17.39
C ASP A 259 -17.03 -17.22 16.99
N TYR A 260 -17.84 -18.18 17.45
CA TYR A 260 -17.55 -19.60 17.27
C TYR A 260 -17.62 -20.03 15.79
N GLU A 261 -18.54 -19.47 15.01
CA GLU A 261 -18.67 -19.78 13.59
C GLU A 261 -17.42 -19.38 12.79
N LYS A 262 -16.89 -18.16 13.00
CA LYS A 262 -15.66 -17.71 12.32
C LYS A 262 -14.45 -18.48 12.84
N ALA A 263 -14.38 -18.75 14.15
CA ALA A 263 -13.33 -19.60 14.74
C ALA A 263 -13.25 -20.98 14.06
N ILE A 264 -14.40 -21.63 13.88
CA ILE A 264 -14.50 -22.93 13.20
C ILE A 264 -13.99 -22.84 11.75
N ASP A 265 -14.37 -21.80 11.00
CA ASP A 265 -13.91 -21.63 9.61
C ASP A 265 -12.40 -21.45 9.52
N VAL A 266 -11.81 -20.61 10.38
CA VAL A 266 -10.37 -20.39 10.49
C VAL A 266 -9.64 -21.69 10.84
N LEU A 267 -10.13 -22.43 11.83
CA LEU A 267 -9.50 -23.67 12.32
C LEU A 267 -9.60 -24.81 11.30
N TYR A 268 -10.66 -24.86 10.50
CA TYR A 268 -10.70 -25.75 9.34
C TYR A 268 -9.66 -25.35 8.29
N GLY A 269 -9.46 -24.06 8.03
CA GLY A 269 -8.38 -23.56 7.16
C GLY A 269 -6.99 -24.02 7.65
N VAL A 270 -6.74 -23.91 8.95
CA VAL A 270 -5.51 -24.43 9.59
C VAL A 270 -5.32 -25.91 9.31
N LEU A 271 -6.33 -26.74 9.57
CA LEU A 271 -6.24 -28.19 9.43
C LEU A 271 -6.19 -28.65 7.96
N THR A 272 -6.67 -27.85 7.02
CA THR A 272 -6.49 -28.08 5.58
C THR A 272 -5.01 -27.95 5.17
N LEU A 273 -4.28 -27.00 5.75
CA LEU A 273 -2.86 -26.77 5.42
C LEU A 273 -1.90 -27.58 6.28
N ASP A 274 -2.20 -27.74 7.56
CA ASP A 274 -1.40 -28.48 8.52
C ASP A 274 -2.28 -29.43 9.36
N PRO A 275 -2.60 -30.63 8.83
CA PRO A 275 -3.30 -31.67 9.59
C PRO A 275 -2.51 -32.15 10.82
N GLY A 276 -1.23 -31.81 10.93
CA GLY A 276 -0.39 -32.13 12.09
C GLY A 276 -0.54 -31.14 13.25
N ARG A 277 -1.25 -30.02 13.05
CA ARG A 277 -1.44 -28.96 14.06
C ARG A 277 -2.37 -29.41 15.18
N MET A 278 -1.82 -30.17 16.12
CA MET A 278 -2.56 -30.78 17.23
C MET A 278 -3.44 -29.79 18.02
N VAL A 279 -2.94 -28.59 18.29
CA VAL A 279 -3.68 -27.55 19.03
C VAL A 279 -4.93 -27.08 18.29
N ALA A 280 -4.93 -27.12 16.95
CA ALA A 280 -6.10 -26.71 16.17
C ALA A 280 -7.27 -27.67 16.34
N TYR A 281 -7.04 -28.97 16.56
CA TYR A 281 -8.10 -29.92 16.90
C TYR A 281 -8.73 -29.61 18.26
N LEU A 282 -7.93 -29.20 19.25
CA LEU A 282 -8.44 -28.79 20.56
C LEU A 282 -9.30 -27.54 20.45
N ASN A 283 -8.79 -26.50 19.78
CA ASN A 283 -9.49 -25.24 19.60
C ASN A 283 -10.78 -25.42 18.77
N LEU A 284 -10.74 -26.27 17.73
CA LEU A 284 -11.91 -26.56 16.90
C LEU A 284 -12.97 -27.30 17.72
N ALA A 285 -12.56 -28.26 18.55
CA ALA A 285 -13.46 -28.96 19.45
C ALA A 285 -14.10 -28.02 20.48
N ASP A 286 -13.33 -27.09 21.04
CA ASP A 286 -13.84 -26.09 21.98
C ASP A 286 -14.88 -25.16 21.30
N ALA A 287 -14.57 -24.62 20.13
CA ALA A 287 -15.51 -23.77 19.38
C ALA A 287 -16.79 -24.52 18.95
N LEU A 288 -16.67 -25.75 18.44
CA LEU A 288 -17.82 -26.60 18.10
C LEU A 288 -18.68 -26.91 19.33
N TRP A 289 -18.06 -27.12 20.49
CA TRP A 289 -18.78 -27.39 21.72
C TRP A 289 -19.61 -26.18 22.16
N GLU A 290 -19.03 -24.98 22.15
CA GLU A 290 -19.75 -23.76 22.52
C GLU A 290 -20.85 -23.40 21.52
N LEU A 291 -20.67 -23.71 20.22
CA LEU A 291 -21.72 -23.60 19.21
C LEU A 291 -22.85 -24.65 19.38
N GLY A 292 -22.65 -25.66 20.22
CA GLY A 292 -23.61 -26.74 20.47
C GLY A 292 -23.53 -27.92 19.50
N GLU A 293 -22.51 -27.97 18.65
CA GLU A 293 -22.22 -29.09 17.74
C GLU A 293 -21.45 -30.22 18.45
N TYR A 294 -22.04 -30.73 19.53
CA TYR A 294 -21.35 -31.63 20.46
C TYR A 294 -20.80 -32.92 19.83
N HIS A 295 -21.47 -33.49 18.83
CA HIS A 295 -20.98 -34.70 18.14
C HIS A 295 -19.66 -34.41 17.41
N ASN A 296 -19.65 -33.36 16.58
CA ASN A 296 -18.47 -32.94 15.84
C ASN A 296 -17.33 -32.52 16.79
N ALA A 297 -17.67 -31.84 17.90
CA ALA A 297 -16.71 -31.48 18.95
C ALA A 297 -16.04 -32.72 19.57
N VAL A 298 -16.83 -33.75 19.91
CA VAL A 298 -16.31 -35.00 20.48
C VAL A 298 -15.37 -35.70 19.50
N ASP A 299 -15.70 -35.73 18.21
CA ASP A 299 -14.82 -36.30 17.20
C ASP A 299 -13.45 -35.60 17.18
N GLN A 300 -13.43 -34.26 17.21
CA GLN A 300 -12.17 -33.50 17.22
C GLN A 300 -11.40 -33.67 18.54
N TYR A 301 -12.07 -33.73 19.69
CA TYR A 301 -11.42 -34.06 20.97
C TYR A 301 -10.77 -35.44 20.93
N LEU A 302 -11.40 -36.43 20.33
CA LEU A 302 -10.84 -37.79 20.22
C LEU A 302 -9.59 -37.80 19.34
N VAL A 303 -9.57 -37.02 18.24
CA VAL A 303 -8.36 -36.86 17.42
C VAL A 303 -7.25 -36.19 18.24
N TYR A 304 -7.53 -35.07 18.91
CA TYR A 304 -6.59 -34.38 19.78
C TYR A 304 -5.99 -35.33 20.84
N LYS A 305 -6.82 -36.10 21.54
CA LYS A 305 -6.38 -37.08 22.55
C LYS A 305 -5.45 -38.13 21.95
N GLN A 306 -5.81 -38.72 20.81
CA GLN A 306 -4.97 -39.72 20.14
C GLN A 306 -3.60 -39.15 19.77
N MET A 307 -3.55 -37.89 19.33
CA MET A 307 -2.29 -37.24 19.00
C MET A 307 -1.44 -36.97 20.26
N MET A 308 -2.06 -36.53 21.37
CA MET A 308 -1.36 -36.33 22.65
C MET A 308 -0.80 -37.65 23.21
N GLU A 309 -1.59 -38.73 23.15
CA GLU A 309 -1.17 -40.09 23.53
C GLU A 309 0.00 -40.58 22.67
N ALA A 310 -0.04 -40.35 21.36
CA ALA A 310 1.05 -40.73 20.46
C ALA A 310 2.38 -40.01 20.79
N LEU A 311 2.31 -38.82 21.41
CA LEU A 311 3.47 -38.06 21.89
C LEU A 311 3.84 -38.33 23.36
N ASN A 312 3.10 -39.18 24.08
CA ASN A 312 3.22 -39.42 25.53
C ASN A 312 3.01 -38.15 26.37
N LEU A 313 2.02 -37.32 25.99
CA LEU A 313 1.63 -36.07 26.65
C LEU A 313 0.27 -36.18 27.33
N GLU A 314 -0.18 -37.38 27.71
CA GLU A 314 -1.53 -37.62 28.23
C GLU A 314 -1.85 -36.78 29.47
N GLN A 315 -0.84 -36.50 30.28
CA GLN A 315 -0.94 -35.68 31.49
C GLN A 315 -1.22 -34.19 31.21
N ASP A 316 -0.95 -33.72 29.99
CA ASP A 316 -1.14 -32.33 29.57
C ASP A 316 -2.51 -32.13 28.87
N ILE A 317 -3.30 -33.19 28.70
CA ILE A 317 -4.66 -33.12 28.17
C ILE A 317 -5.54 -32.32 29.15
N PRO A 318 -6.19 -31.22 28.73
CA PRO A 318 -7.05 -30.45 29.61
C PRO A 318 -8.22 -31.29 30.13
N ALA A 319 -8.50 -31.22 31.44
CA ALA A 319 -9.56 -32.03 32.07
C ALA A 319 -10.95 -31.84 31.42
N ARG A 320 -11.21 -30.68 30.81
CA ARG A 320 -12.45 -30.41 30.07
C ARG A 320 -12.67 -31.37 28.90
N VAL A 321 -11.59 -31.84 28.25
CA VAL A 321 -11.66 -32.76 27.13
C VAL A 321 -12.33 -34.06 27.55
N ASP A 322 -11.83 -34.69 28.62
CA ASP A 322 -12.42 -35.93 29.16
C ASP A 322 -13.85 -35.73 29.66
N GLN A 323 -14.11 -34.60 30.33
CA GLN A 323 -15.46 -34.27 30.81
C GLN A 323 -16.45 -34.15 29.66
N ARG A 324 -16.09 -33.44 28.59
CA ARG A 324 -16.94 -33.21 27.41
C ARG A 324 -17.16 -34.51 26.62
N VAL A 325 -16.12 -35.32 26.44
CA VAL A 325 -16.21 -36.64 25.80
C VAL A 325 -17.08 -37.63 26.60
N LEU A 326 -16.95 -37.69 27.93
CA LEU A 326 -17.72 -38.62 28.77
C LEU A 326 -19.18 -38.20 28.96
N ASN A 327 -19.45 -36.90 29.00
CA ASN A 327 -20.80 -36.38 29.27
C ASN A 327 -21.67 -36.34 28.01
N TYR A 328 -21.09 -36.41 26.82
CA TYR A 328 -21.87 -36.48 25.59
C TYR A 328 -22.58 -37.84 25.49
N SER A 329 -23.91 -37.79 25.54
CA SER A 329 -24.79 -38.96 25.47
C SER A 329 -25.79 -38.86 24.30
N GLY A 330 -25.48 -38.00 23.32
CA GLY A 330 -26.27 -37.83 22.10
C GLY A 330 -26.11 -38.99 21.09
N PRO A 331 -26.89 -38.99 20.00
CA PRO A 331 -26.87 -40.09 19.04
C PRO A 331 -25.49 -40.27 18.41
N GLN A 332 -25.14 -41.54 18.15
CA GLN A 332 -23.97 -41.97 17.39
C GLN A 332 -24.03 -41.54 15.93
#